data_AF-A0A699WN84-F1
#
_entry.id   AF-A0A699WN84-F1
#
_cell.length_a   1.000
_cell.length_b   1.000
_cell.length_c   1.000
_cell.angle_alpha   90.00
_cell.angle_beta   90.00
_cell.angle_gamma   90.00
#
_symmetry.space_group_name_H-M   'P 1'
#
loop_
_entity.id
_entity.type
_entity.pdbx_description
1 polymer ?
#
loop_
_entity_poly.entity_id
_entity_poly.type
_entity_poly.pdbx_seq_one_letter_code
_entity_poly.pdbx_strand_id
1 'polypeptide(L)'
;QNGNGHISVITNTIGVIKVLPPKTAEEVVARERERKARITLLMALPEDHLAKFHKMADAKEMWEAIKSRFGSNDESKKMQKYLLKQQFEGFYVSASEGLHKGYDRFQTLMSQLEIHGAGVLHEDANQKFLRFLPSS
;
A
#
# COMPACT_ATOMS: atom_id res chain seq x y z
N GLN A 1 -15.72 -44.05 -16.06
CA GLN A 1 -17.08 -43.86 -15.52
C GLN A 1 -16.96 -43.31 -14.10
N ASN A 2 -17.54 -42.12 -13.92
CA ASN A 2 -18.10 -41.50 -12.70
C ASN A 2 -17.19 -41.30 -11.48
N GLY A 3 -16.60 -40.09 -11.42
CA GLY A 3 -16.11 -39.49 -10.18
C GLY A 3 -17.29 -39.13 -9.27
N ASN A 4 -17.39 -39.82 -8.15
CA ASN A 4 -18.33 -39.49 -7.07
C ASN A 4 -17.97 -38.13 -6.48
N GLY A 5 -18.79 -37.12 -6.79
CA GLY A 5 -18.77 -35.84 -6.08
C GLY A 5 -19.04 -36.08 -4.60
N HIS A 6 -18.24 -35.47 -3.73
CA HIS A 6 -18.35 -35.60 -2.28
C HIS A 6 -19.65 -34.93 -1.79
N ILE A 7 -20.75 -35.68 -1.73
CA ILE A 7 -22.02 -35.21 -1.18
C ILE A 7 -21.87 -35.12 0.34
N SER A 8 -22.00 -33.90 0.87
CA SER A 8 -21.97 -33.65 2.31
C SER A 8 -23.39 -33.74 2.84
N VAL A 9 -23.69 -34.76 3.65
CA VAL A 9 -25.02 -34.99 4.23
C VAL A 9 -24.98 -34.57 5.71
N ILE A 10 -25.91 -33.72 6.12
CA ILE A 10 -26.14 -33.38 7.52
C ILE A 10 -27.54 -33.88 7.90
N THR A 11 -27.62 -34.77 8.90
CA THR A 11 -28.89 -35.31 9.41
C THR A 11 -29.31 -34.49 10.62
N ASN A 12 -30.47 -33.83 10.57
CA ASN A 12 -31.06 -33.21 11.76
C ASN A 12 -31.87 -34.25 12.57
N THR A 13 -32.16 -33.92 13.83
CA THR A 13 -32.79 -34.79 14.85
C THR A 13 -34.21 -35.29 14.51
N ILE A 14 -34.75 -34.94 13.33
CA ILE A 14 -36.09 -35.31 12.84
C ILE A 14 -35.99 -36.27 11.62
N GLY A 15 -34.80 -36.76 11.28
CA GLY A 15 -34.61 -37.77 10.23
C GLY A 15 -34.76 -37.25 8.80
N VAL A 16 -34.82 -35.93 8.60
CA VAL A 16 -34.87 -35.33 7.27
C VAL A 16 -33.45 -35.20 6.72
N ILE A 17 -33.14 -35.98 5.68
CA ILE A 17 -31.88 -35.88 4.93
C ILE A 17 -31.98 -34.65 4.01
N LYS A 18 -31.32 -33.55 4.39
CA LYS A 18 -31.07 -32.43 3.46
C LYS A 18 -29.82 -32.73 2.64
N VAL A 19 -30.01 -33.14 1.39
CA VAL A 19 -28.91 -33.21 0.41
C VAL A 19 -28.55 -31.79 0.00
N LEU A 20 -27.34 -31.36 0.31
CA LEU A 20 -26.81 -30.09 -0.20
C LEU A 20 -26.58 -30.25 -1.71
N PRO A 21 -27.01 -29.29 -2.57
CA PRO A 21 -26.77 -29.39 -4.01
C PRO A 21 -25.27 -29.52 -4.33
N PRO A 22 -24.89 -30.30 -5.36
CA PRO A 22 -23.51 -30.37 -5.80
C PRO A 22 -23.03 -28.98 -6.22
N LYS A 23 -21.92 -28.51 -5.62
CA LYS A 23 -21.28 -27.27 -6.07
C LYS A 23 -20.84 -27.44 -7.52
N THR A 24 -21.21 -26.51 -8.39
CA THR A 24 -20.83 -26.55 -9.81
C THR A 24 -19.29 -26.48 -9.95
N ALA A 25 -18.74 -27.02 -11.04
CA ALA A 25 -17.31 -26.94 -11.30
C ALA A 25 -16.80 -25.49 -11.30
N GLU A 26 -17.63 -24.56 -11.75
CA GLU A 26 -17.37 -23.12 -11.75
C GLU A 26 -17.24 -22.55 -10.33
N GLU A 27 -18.13 -22.91 -9.41
CA GLU A 27 -18.05 -22.50 -8.00
C GLU A 27 -16.80 -23.04 -7.29
N VAL A 28 -16.34 -24.24 -7.65
CA VAL A 28 -15.09 -24.80 -7.13
C VAL A 28 -13.90 -23.97 -7.62
N VAL A 29 -13.85 -23.66 -8.92
CA VAL A 29 -12.79 -22.85 -9.52
C VAL A 29 -12.79 -21.43 -8.95
N ALA A 30 -13.96 -20.81 -8.79
CA ALA A 30 -14.09 -19.47 -8.22
C ALA A 30 -13.56 -19.41 -6.77
N ARG A 31 -13.94 -20.37 -5.92
CA ARG A 31 -13.43 -20.47 -4.54
C ARG A 31 -11.92 -20.68 -4.48
N GLU A 32 -11.35 -21.44 -5.41
CA GLU A 32 -9.91 -21.64 -5.44
C GLU A 32 -9.15 -20.38 -5.87
N ARG A 33 -9.69 -19.60 -6.83
CA ARG A 33 -9.14 -18.30 -7.21
C ARG A 33 -9.18 -17.32 -6.03
N GLU A 34 -10.31 -17.28 -5.34
CA GLU A 34 -10.51 -16.46 -4.14
C GLU A 34 -9.48 -16.80 -3.05
N ARG A 35 -9.32 -18.09 -2.75
CA ARG A 35 -8.32 -18.57 -1.78
C ARG A 35 -6.90 -18.17 -2.17
N LYS A 36 -6.53 -18.35 -3.44
CA LYS A 36 -5.21 -17.97 -3.95
C LYS A 36 -4.98 -16.46 -3.84
N ALA A 37 -5.96 -15.65 -4.24
CA ALA A 37 -5.87 -14.19 -4.14
C ALA A 37 -5.62 -13.74 -2.69
N ARG A 38 -6.39 -14.27 -1.72
CA ARG A 38 -6.20 -13.97 -0.29
C ARG A 38 -4.80 -14.34 0.22
N ILE A 39 -4.30 -15.53 -0.14
CA ILE A 39 -2.97 -15.96 0.28
C ILE A 39 -1.89 -15.04 -0.31
N THR A 40 -1.98 -14.71 -1.60
CA THR A 40 -1.04 -13.78 -2.24
C THR A 40 -1.05 -12.41 -1.58
N LEU A 41 -2.23 -11.86 -1.25
CA LEU A 41 -2.35 -10.58 -0.56
C LEU A 41 -1.73 -10.62 0.85
N LEU A 42 -1.93 -11.71 1.59
CA LEU A 42 -1.32 -11.88 2.92
C LEU A 42 0.21 -11.99 2.81
N MET A 43 0.74 -12.73 1.85
CA MET A 43 2.19 -12.87 1.65
C MET A 43 2.89 -11.55 1.26
N ALA A 44 2.15 -10.58 0.72
CA ALA A 44 2.68 -9.27 0.35
C ALA A 44 2.73 -8.28 1.54
N LEU A 45 2.21 -8.65 2.72
CA LEU A 45 2.14 -7.78 3.88
C LEU A 45 3.22 -8.10 4.92
N PRO A 46 3.74 -7.08 5.62
CA PRO A 46 4.54 -7.26 6.82
C PRO A 46 3.80 -8.07 7.91
N GLU A 47 4.54 -8.89 8.67
CA GLU A 47 4.00 -9.85 9.64
C GLU A 47 3.18 -9.17 10.76
N ASP A 48 3.63 -8.00 11.23
CA ASP A 48 2.98 -7.17 12.24
C ASP A 48 1.59 -6.64 11.81
N HIS A 49 1.27 -6.74 10.53
CA HIS A 49 0.00 -6.30 9.98
C HIS A 49 -0.96 -7.45 9.63
N LEU A 50 -0.49 -8.71 9.57
CA LEU A 50 -1.27 -9.86 9.10
C LEU A 50 -2.54 -10.13 9.91
N ALA A 51 -2.47 -10.03 11.25
CA ALA A 51 -3.60 -10.33 12.12
C ALA A 51 -4.85 -9.48 11.82
N LYS A 52 -4.66 -8.26 11.29
CA LYS A 52 -5.76 -7.36 10.91
C LYS A 52 -6.47 -7.81 9.64
N PHE A 53 -5.73 -8.38 8.67
CA PHE A 53 -6.25 -8.76 7.36
C PHE A 53 -6.67 -10.23 7.28
N HIS A 54 -6.07 -11.11 8.07
CA HIS A 54 -6.36 -12.56 8.04
C HIS A 54 -7.85 -12.90 8.28
N LYS A 55 -8.58 -12.04 9.00
CA LYS A 55 -10.01 -12.20 9.29
C LYS A 55 -10.93 -11.90 8.08
N MET A 56 -10.41 -11.26 7.04
CA MET A 56 -11.19 -10.92 5.85
C MET A 56 -11.39 -12.14 4.97
N ALA A 57 -12.66 -12.48 4.73
CA ALA A 57 -13.06 -13.66 3.95
C ALA A 57 -13.04 -13.40 2.44
N ASP A 58 -13.09 -12.13 2.03
CA ASP A 58 -13.13 -11.69 0.63
C ASP A 58 -11.84 -10.94 0.26
N ALA A 59 -11.23 -11.32 -0.86
CA ALA A 59 -9.97 -10.80 -1.37
C ALA A 59 -10.12 -9.36 -1.87
N LYS A 60 -11.28 -8.99 -2.41
CA LYS A 60 -11.54 -7.63 -2.90
C LYS A 60 -11.66 -6.68 -1.71
N GLU A 61 -12.42 -7.04 -0.68
CA GLU A 61 -12.49 -6.27 0.56
C GLU A 61 -11.11 -6.16 1.24
N MET A 62 -10.35 -7.25 1.26
CA MET A 62 -8.98 -7.26 1.76
C MET A 62 -8.09 -6.28 0.98
N TRP A 63 -8.18 -6.28 -0.36
CA TRP A 63 -7.44 -5.34 -1.22
C TRP A 63 -7.81 -3.88 -0.96
N GLU A 64 -9.11 -3.57 -0.85
CA GLU A 64 -9.57 -2.21 -0.54
C GLU A 64 -9.09 -1.75 0.84
N ALA A 65 -9.11 -2.63 1.84
CA ALA A 65 -8.61 -2.31 3.17
C ALA A 65 -7.08 -2.10 3.19
N ILE A 66 -6.33 -2.89 2.41
CA ILE A 66 -4.88 -2.72 2.22
C ILE A 66 -4.62 -1.35 1.57
N LYS A 67 -5.32 -1.02 0.48
CA LYS A 67 -5.21 0.28 -0.18
C LYS A 67 -5.62 1.44 0.75
N SER A 68 -6.64 1.27 1.58
CA SER A 68 -7.04 2.31 2.52
C SER A 68 -5.99 2.54 3.61
N ARG A 69 -5.35 1.48 4.09
CA ARG A 69 -4.36 1.55 5.17
C ARG A 69 -2.98 1.98 4.70
N PHE A 70 -2.52 1.42 3.59
CA PHE A 70 -1.16 1.62 3.06
C PHE A 70 -1.12 2.44 1.79
N GLY A 71 -2.21 2.49 1.04
CA GLY A 71 -2.33 3.46 -0.03
C GLY A 71 -2.46 4.84 0.59
N SER A 72 -1.60 5.76 0.16
CA SER A 72 -1.68 7.14 0.61
C SER A 72 -3.07 7.69 0.23
N ASN A 73 -3.87 8.06 1.23
CA ASN A 73 -5.13 8.75 0.99
C ASN A 73 -4.85 10.19 0.48
N ASP A 74 -5.79 10.78 -0.25
CA ASP A 74 -5.55 12.07 -0.91
C ASP A 74 -5.18 13.19 0.08
N GLU A 75 -5.77 13.19 1.27
CA GLU A 75 -5.45 14.17 2.31
C GLU A 75 -4.02 13.99 2.87
N SER A 76 -3.56 12.75 3.07
CA SER A 76 -2.19 12.44 3.48
C SER A 76 -1.18 12.84 2.41
N LYS A 77 -1.48 12.63 1.13
CA LYS A 77 -0.65 13.08 0.00
C LYS A 77 -0.58 14.61 -0.05
N LYS A 78 -1.70 15.29 0.12
CA LYS A 78 -1.75 16.76 0.19
C LYS A 78 -0.93 17.29 1.36
N MET A 79 -1.10 16.71 2.55
CA MET A 79 -0.35 17.09 3.75
C MET A 79 1.16 16.86 3.56
N GLN A 80 1.56 15.72 3.02
CA GLN A 80 2.97 15.41 2.76
C GLN A 80 3.57 16.37 1.72
N LYS A 81 2.84 16.65 0.63
CA LYS A 81 3.23 17.65 -0.37
C LYS A 81 3.39 19.05 0.24
N TYR A 82 2.46 19.44 1.12
CA TYR A 82 2.55 20.71 1.86
C TYR A 82 3.80 20.76 2.73
N LEU A 83 4.06 19.72 3.53
CA LEU A 83 5.24 19.64 4.40
C LEU A 83 6.55 19.71 3.61
N LEU A 84 6.66 18.96 2.51
CA LEU A 84 7.86 18.98 1.65
C LEU A 84 8.10 20.37 1.04
N LYS A 85 7.05 21.08 0.63
CA LYS A 85 7.15 22.47 0.16
C LYS A 85 7.64 23.41 1.26
N GLN A 86 7.11 23.26 2.48
CA GLN A 86 7.59 24.05 3.63
C GLN A 86 9.07 23.78 3.93
N GLN A 87 9.50 22.51 3.87
CA GLN A 87 10.92 22.15 4.03
C GLN A 87 11.80 22.75 2.92
N PHE A 88 11.28 22.82 1.69
CA PHE A 88 11.98 23.44 0.56
C PHE A 88 12.02 24.97 0.65
N GLU A 89 10.99 25.60 1.20
CA GLU A 89 10.94 27.05 1.46
C GLU A 89 11.88 27.46 2.60
N GLY A 90 11.94 26.66 3.66
CA GLY A 90 12.83 26.88 4.80
C GLY A 90 14.19 26.20 4.71
N PHE A 91 14.58 25.70 3.52
CA PHE A 91 15.86 25.00 3.37
C PHE A 91 17.02 25.95 3.66
N TYR A 92 18.04 25.49 4.37
CA TYR A 92 19.25 26.27 4.65
C TYR A 92 20.42 25.33 4.94
N VAL A 93 21.61 25.71 4.48
CA VAL A 93 22.87 24.99 4.77
C VAL A 93 23.61 25.74 5.87
N SER A 94 23.80 25.11 7.03
CA SER A 94 24.55 25.77 8.10
C SER A 94 26.04 25.82 7.80
N ALA A 95 26.72 26.86 8.30
CA ALA A 95 28.17 26.99 8.15
C ALA A 95 28.94 25.80 8.74
N SER A 96 28.42 25.18 9.81
CA SER A 96 29.01 24.01 10.47
C SER A 96 28.72 22.68 9.77
N GLU A 97 27.71 22.63 8.89
CA GLU A 97 27.32 21.39 8.21
C GLU A 97 28.22 21.07 7.02
N GLY A 98 28.76 22.10 6.37
CA GLY A 98 29.56 21.97 5.16
C GLY A 98 28.73 21.75 3.90
N LEU A 99 29.27 22.25 2.78
CA LEU A 99 28.56 22.27 1.49
C LEU A 99 28.14 20.88 1.00
N HIS A 100 29.01 19.88 1.15
CA HIS A 100 28.74 18.52 0.66
C HIS A 100 27.51 17.91 1.32
N LYS A 101 27.45 17.94 2.65
CA LYS A 101 26.31 17.41 3.42
C LYS A 101 25.04 18.24 3.18
N GLY A 102 25.17 19.56 3.04
CA GLY A 102 24.06 20.42 2.64
C GLY A 102 23.49 20.04 1.27
N TYR A 103 24.36 19.74 0.30
CA TYR A 103 23.95 19.31 -1.04
C TYR A 103 23.26 17.94 -1.03
N ASP A 104 23.77 16.96 -0.27
CA ASP A 104 23.14 15.63 -0.17
C ASP A 104 21.71 15.72 0.40
N ARG A 105 21.50 16.57 1.41
CA ARG A 105 20.15 16.86 1.95
C ARG A 105 19.26 17.53 0.92
N PHE A 106 19.80 18.48 0.15
CA PHE A 106 19.06 19.15 -0.91
C PHE A 106 18.62 18.17 -2.00
N GLN A 107 19.52 17.29 -2.46
CA GLN A 107 19.20 16.24 -3.43
C GLN A 107 18.13 15.29 -2.89
N THR A 108 18.24 14.90 -1.62
CA THR A 108 17.23 14.07 -0.95
C THR A 108 15.85 14.74 -0.98
N LEU A 109 15.79 16.04 -0.65
CA LEU A 109 14.55 16.81 -0.66
C LEU A 109 13.96 16.94 -2.07
N MET A 110 14.80 17.20 -3.08
CA MET A 110 14.38 17.26 -4.48
C MET A 110 13.82 15.93 -4.99
N SER A 111 14.46 14.81 -4.64
CA SER A 111 13.96 13.47 -4.97
C SER A 111 12.60 13.20 -4.35
N GLN A 112 12.39 13.60 -3.09
CA GLN A 112 11.09 13.46 -2.42
C GLN A 112 10.01 14.33 -3.07
N LEU A 113 10.32 15.57 -3.43
CA LEU A 113 9.38 16.46 -4.13
C LEU A 113 8.93 15.85 -5.47
N GLU A 114 9.85 15.28 -6.24
CA GLU A 114 9.56 14.62 -7.52
C GLU A 114 8.59 13.44 -7.34
N ILE A 115 8.94 12.51 -6.43
CA ILE A 115 8.15 11.29 -6.15
C ILE A 115 6.71 11.63 -5.71
N HIS A 116 6.54 12.73 -4.98
CA HIS A 116 5.23 13.18 -4.47
C HIS A 116 4.50 14.16 -5.41
N GLY A 117 4.93 14.29 -6.67
CA GLY A 117 4.26 15.13 -7.67
C GLY A 117 4.31 16.62 -7.33
N ALA A 118 5.36 17.03 -6.65
CA ALA A 118 5.66 18.39 -6.21
C ALA A 118 7.01 18.88 -6.75
N GLY A 119 7.49 18.26 -7.83
CA GLY A 119 8.76 18.56 -8.49
C GLY A 119 8.93 20.05 -8.77
N VAL A 120 10.17 20.49 -8.69
CA VAL A 120 10.59 21.88 -8.94
C VAL A 120 11.53 21.85 -10.14
N LEU A 121 11.44 22.84 -11.02
CA LEU A 121 12.34 22.93 -12.16
C LEU A 121 13.79 23.01 -11.67
N HIS A 122 14.69 22.36 -12.39
CA HIS A 122 16.09 22.28 -11.98
C HIS A 122 16.75 23.67 -11.88
N GLU A 123 16.35 24.61 -12.73
CA GLU A 123 16.81 26.00 -12.70
C GLU A 123 16.37 26.72 -11.40
N ASP A 124 15.09 26.64 -11.06
CA ASP A 124 14.54 27.21 -9.82
C ASP A 124 15.18 26.59 -8.58
N ALA A 125 15.38 25.27 -8.59
CA ALA A 125 16.03 24.53 -7.53
C ALA A 125 17.48 25.00 -7.32
N ASN A 126 18.24 25.12 -8.41
CA ASN A 126 19.63 25.60 -8.36
C ASN A 126 19.71 27.03 -7.81
N GLN A 127 18.86 27.93 -8.32
CA GLN A 127 18.84 29.31 -7.85
C GLN A 127 18.51 29.39 -6.35
N LYS A 128 17.58 28.55 -5.89
CA LYS A 128 17.19 28.50 -4.48
C LYS A 128 18.31 27.93 -3.60
N PHE A 129 18.98 26.86 -4.03
CA PHE A 129 20.10 26.29 -3.31
C PHE A 129 21.22 27.31 -3.10
N LEU A 130 21.58 28.06 -4.15
CA LEU A 130 22.61 29.10 -4.06
C LEU A 130 22.27 30.20 -3.05
N ARG A 131 20.98 30.55 -2.88
CA ARG A 131 20.52 31.52 -1.87
C ARG A 131 20.61 31.01 -0.44
N PHE A 132 20.68 29.70 -0.27
CA PHE A 132 20.68 29.03 1.03
C PHE A 132 22.07 28.62 1.50
N LEU A 133 23.10 28.99 0.75
CA LEU A 133 24.48 28.88 1.19
C LEU A 133 24.78 29.93 2.26
N PRO A 134 25.62 29.61 3.25
CA PRO A 134 26.08 30.59 4.21
C PRO A 134 26.90 31.67 3.49
N SER A 135 26.71 32.93 3.89
CA SER A 135 27.54 34.04 3.41
C SER A 135 28.99 33.86 3.84
N SER A 136 29.92 34.08 2.91
CA SER A 136 31.37 34.02 3.11
C SER A 136 31.88 35.06 4.11
#